data_AF-A0A0S8FC80-F1
#
_entry.id   AF-A0A0S8FC80-F1
#
_cell.length_a   1.000
_cell.length_b   1.000
_cell.length_c   1.000
_cell.angle_alpha   90.00
_cell.angle_beta   90.00
_cell.angle_gamma   90.00
#
_symmetry.space_group_name_H-M   'P 1'
#
loop_
_entity.id
_entity.type
_entity.pdbx_description
1 polymer ?
#
loop_
_entity_poly.entity_id
_entity_poly.type
_entity_poly.pdbx_seq_one_letter_code
_entity_poly.pdbx_strand_id
1 'polypeptide(L)'
;MVTLARGRASRTEAPAALRRDPRQTVERLLSLADVKIDGDRPWDIQVHDEAFYARVLAEGALGLGESYMDGWWDCERLDEL
;
A
#
# COMPACT_ATOMS: atom_id res chain seq x y z
N MET A 1 -38.86 -39.02 -11.13
CA MET A 1 -37.98 -38.83 -9.96
C MET A 1 -36.68 -38.19 -10.44
N VAL A 2 -36.68 -36.86 -10.59
CA VAL A 2 -35.56 -36.09 -11.17
C VAL A 2 -34.57 -35.74 -10.06
N THR A 3 -33.30 -36.14 -10.26
CA THR A 3 -32.16 -35.91 -9.37
C THR A 3 -31.76 -34.44 -9.35
N LEU A 4 -31.72 -33.83 -8.15
CA LEU A 4 -31.21 -32.47 -7.91
C LEU A 4 -29.67 -32.49 -7.93
N ALA A 5 -29.06 -31.90 -8.96
CA ALA A 5 -27.64 -31.61 -8.99
C ALA A 5 -27.33 -30.44 -8.04
N ARG A 6 -26.35 -30.65 -7.14
CA ARG A 6 -25.83 -29.63 -6.21
C ARG A 6 -25.25 -28.45 -6.99
N GLY A 7 -25.82 -27.26 -6.80
CA GLY A 7 -25.19 -26.01 -7.20
C GLY A 7 -23.96 -25.74 -6.34
N ARG A 8 -22.76 -25.94 -6.90
CA ARG A 8 -21.53 -25.37 -6.35
C ARG A 8 -21.53 -23.90 -6.78
N ALA A 9 -21.76 -22.99 -5.83
CA ALA A 9 -21.61 -21.56 -6.08
C ALA A 9 -20.19 -21.30 -6.57
N SER A 10 -20.07 -20.92 -7.84
CA SER A 10 -18.84 -20.43 -8.44
C SER A 10 -18.42 -19.18 -7.68
N ARG A 11 -17.27 -19.25 -7.00
CA ARG A 11 -16.63 -18.08 -6.41
C ARG A 11 -16.24 -17.19 -7.59
N THR A 12 -17.00 -16.12 -7.84
CA THR A 12 -16.66 -15.13 -8.86
C THR A 12 -15.33 -14.51 -8.49
N GLU A 13 -14.27 -14.90 -9.19
CA GLU A 13 -12.98 -14.22 -9.09
C GLU A 13 -13.17 -12.81 -9.64
N ALA A 14 -12.94 -11.80 -8.80
CA ALA A 14 -12.91 -10.41 -9.25
C ALA A 14 -11.86 -10.28 -10.37
N PRO A 15 -12.14 -9.52 -11.44
CA PRO A 15 -11.20 -9.35 -12.55
C PRO A 15 -9.84 -8.86 -12.02
N ALA A 16 -8.74 -9.39 -12.56
CA ALA A 16 -7.38 -9.04 -12.14
C ALA A 16 -7.10 -7.52 -12.13
N ALA A 17 -7.86 -6.75 -12.90
CA ALA A 17 -7.85 -5.28 -12.96
C ALA A 17 -8.33 -4.57 -11.67
N LEU A 18 -8.91 -5.29 -10.70
CA LEU A 18 -9.31 -4.77 -9.39
C LEU A 18 -8.41 -5.29 -8.25
N ARG A 19 -7.19 -5.76 -8.56
CA ARG A 19 -6.14 -5.83 -7.55
C ARG A 19 -5.40 -4.51 -7.61
N ARG A 20 -5.81 -3.52 -6.81
CA ARG A 20 -5.02 -2.30 -6.68
C ARG A 20 -3.68 -2.69 -6.10
N ASP A 21 -2.60 -2.42 -6.83
CA ASP A 21 -1.25 -2.55 -6.31
C ASP A 21 -1.11 -1.57 -5.13
N PRO A 22 -0.86 -2.07 -3.90
CA PRO A 22 -0.70 -1.23 -2.74
C PRO A 22 0.40 -0.18 -2.93
N ARG A 23 1.53 -0.57 -3.54
CA ARG A 23 2.66 0.31 -3.81
C ARG A 23 2.23 1.46 -4.70
N GLN A 24 1.66 1.16 -5.86
CA GLN A 24 1.20 2.18 -6.81
C GLN A 24 0.18 3.15 -6.18
N THR A 25 -0.68 2.66 -5.29
CA THR A 25 -1.67 3.50 -4.61
C THR A 25 -0.99 4.45 -3.63
N VAL A 26 -0.06 3.96 -2.82
CA VAL A 26 0.70 4.77 -1.85
C VAL A 26 1.61 5.77 -2.56
N GLU A 27 2.33 5.35 -3.59
CA GLU A 27 3.15 6.24 -4.43
C GLU A 27 2.32 7.43 -4.97
N ARG A 28 1.12 7.14 -5.47
CA ARG A 28 0.23 8.20 -5.97
C ARG A 28 -0.23 9.14 -4.86
N LEU A 29 -0.52 8.63 -3.66
CA LEU A 29 -0.91 9.47 -2.53
C LEU A 29 0.23 10.38 -2.09
N LEU A 30 1.44 9.85 -1.93
CA LEU A 30 2.62 10.62 -1.52
C LEU A 30 3.02 11.66 -2.58
N SER A 31 2.83 11.35 -3.87
CA SER A 31 3.09 12.31 -4.95
C SER A 31 2.22 13.57 -4.87
N LEU A 32 1.05 13.53 -4.21
CA LEU A 32 0.21 14.71 -3.99
C LEU A 32 0.86 15.72 -3.04
N ALA A 33 1.81 15.27 -2.22
CA ALA A 33 2.62 16.08 -1.33
C ALA A 33 4.04 16.30 -1.87
N ASP A 34 4.29 15.99 -3.16
CA ASP A 34 5.62 16.02 -3.79
C ASP A 34 6.67 15.18 -3.03
N VAL A 35 6.26 14.05 -2.46
CA VAL A 35 7.14 13.04 -1.86
C VAL A 35 7.24 11.84 -2.80
N LYS A 36 8.47 11.41 -3.10
CA LYS A 36 8.75 10.19 -3.88
C LYS A 36 9.18 9.06 -2.96
N ILE A 37 8.86 7.84 -3.38
CA ILE A 37 9.37 6.61 -2.77
C ILE A 37 10.67 6.25 -3.50
N ASP A 38 11.71 5.93 -2.73
CA ASP A 38 13.06 5.64 -3.20
C ASP A 38 13.63 6.78 -4.06
N GLY A 39 13.33 8.03 -3.67
CA GLY A 39 13.78 9.24 -4.35
C GLY A 39 15.12 9.76 -3.82
N ASP A 40 15.75 10.67 -4.58
CA ASP A 40 17.08 11.19 -4.26
C ASP A 40 17.07 12.48 -3.41
N ARG A 41 15.89 13.05 -3.11
CA ARG A 41 15.82 14.29 -2.32
C ARG A 41 15.86 13.96 -0.82
N PRO A 42 16.37 14.86 0.03
CA PRO A 42 16.51 14.59 1.47
C PRO A 42 15.20 14.21 2.17
N TRP A 43 14.06 14.72 1.69
CA TRP A 43 12.72 14.43 2.22
C TRP A 43 11.96 13.32 1.48
N ASP A 44 12.55 12.74 0.42
CA ASP A 44 11.98 11.55 -0.22
C ASP A 44 12.21 10.33 0.68
N ILE A 45 11.19 9.47 0.76
CA ILE A 45 11.23 8.31 1.67
C ILE A 45 11.96 7.14 1.02
N GLN A 46 12.72 6.40 1.81
CA GLN A 46 13.32 5.12 1.44
C GLN A 46 12.53 4.01 2.12
N VAL A 47 11.96 3.08 1.35
CA VAL A 47 11.15 1.99 1.91
C VAL A 47 11.99 0.71 2.00
N HIS A 48 12.13 0.20 3.21
CA HIS A 48 12.93 -0.99 3.51
C HIS A 48 12.09 -2.26 3.68
N ASP A 49 10.79 -2.12 3.95
CA ASP A 49 9.85 -3.24 4.13
C ASP A 49 8.58 -3.04 3.30
N GLU A 50 8.24 -3.99 2.41
CA GLU A 50 7.05 -3.93 1.56
C GLU A 50 5.72 -3.99 2.34
N ALA A 51 5.73 -4.48 3.59
CA ALA A 51 4.55 -4.45 4.46
C ALA A 51 4.06 -3.02 4.76
N PHE A 52 4.95 -2.02 4.59
CA PHE A 52 4.64 -0.59 4.62
C PHE A 52 3.39 -0.24 3.81
N TYR A 53 3.33 -0.68 2.55
CA TYR A 53 2.27 -0.25 1.64
C TYR A 53 0.88 -0.71 2.10
N ALA A 54 0.78 -1.96 2.57
CA ALA A 54 -0.47 -2.51 3.06
C ALA A 54 -0.93 -1.80 4.35
N ARG A 55 0.01 -1.51 5.26
CA ARG A 55 -0.28 -0.83 6.53
C ARG A 55 -0.73 0.61 6.33
N VAL A 56 -0.05 1.36 5.47
CA VAL A 56 -0.45 2.75 5.14
C VAL A 56 -1.85 2.79 4.53
N LEU A 57 -2.22 1.83 3.67
CA LEU A 57 -3.58 1.80 3.12
C LEU A 57 -4.65 1.39 4.14
N ALA A 58 -4.29 0.57 5.14
CA ALA A 58 -5.21 0.13 6.18
C ALA A 58 -5.40 1.17 7.31
N GLU A 59 -4.32 1.85 7.70
CA GLU A 59 -4.25 2.67 8.92
C GLU A 59 -4.01 4.16 8.62
N GLY A 60 -3.77 4.54 7.36
CA GLY A 60 -3.56 5.92 6.94
C GLY A 60 -2.32 6.55 7.58
N ALA A 61 -2.49 7.75 8.13
CA ALA A 61 -1.40 8.51 8.75
C ALA A 61 -0.80 7.82 9.99
N LEU A 62 -1.59 7.03 10.72
CA LEU A 62 -1.07 6.27 11.86
C LEU A 62 -0.13 5.17 11.38
N GLY A 63 -0.53 4.40 10.36
CA GLY A 63 0.31 3.37 9.75
C GLY A 63 1.59 3.95 9.15
N LEU A 64 1.53 5.16 8.58
CA LEU A 64 2.71 5.89 8.11
C LEU A 64 3.68 6.21 9.26
N GLY A 65 3.18 6.77 10.38
CA GLY A 65 4.01 7.14 11.52
C GLY A 65 4.54 5.95 12.33
N GLU A 66 3.74 4.90 12.52
CA GLU A 66 4.18 3.71 13.24
C GLU A 66 5.19 2.89 12.43
N SER A 67 5.01 2.78 11.11
CA SER A 67 6.01 2.13 10.25
C SER A 67 7.34 2.89 10.20
N TYR A 68 7.34 4.22 10.41
CA TYR A 68 8.57 5.00 10.63
C TYR A 68 9.25 4.61 11.95
N MET A 69 8.47 4.54 13.05
CA MET A 69 9.00 4.12 14.35
C MET A 69 9.54 2.69 14.33
N ASP A 70 8.92 1.81 13.54
CA ASP A 70 9.34 0.42 13.32
C ASP A 70 10.54 0.29 12.36
N GLY A 71 11.00 1.38 11.74
CA GLY A 71 12.13 1.40 10.81
C GLY A 71 11.85 0.79 9.44
N TRP A 72 10.58 0.68 9.03
CA TRP A 72 10.19 0.13 7.72
C TRP A 72 10.42 1.13 6.58
N TRP A 73 10.52 2.41 6.91
CA TRP A 73 10.95 3.46 6.01
C TRP A 73 11.64 4.58 6.79
N ASP A 74 12.50 5.31 6.12
CA ASP A 74 13.14 6.52 6.64
C ASP A 74 13.32 7.58 5.54
N CYS A 75 13.86 8.73 5.90
CA CYS A 75 14.38 9.72 4.96
C CYS A 75 15.51 10.49 5.65
N GLU A 76 16.34 11.20 4.87
CA GLU A 76 17.46 11.95 5.44
C GLU A 76 16.97 13.12 6.31
N ARG A 77 15.93 13.83 5.85
CA ARG A 77 15.41 15.04 6.49
C ARG A 77 13.90 15.09 6.44
N LEU A 78 13.28 14.68 7.54
CA LEU A 78 11.83 14.66 7.71
C LEU A 78 11.25 16.07 7.99
N ASP A 79 12.08 17.00 8.45
CA ASP A 79 11.70 18.35 8.88
C ASP A 79 11.83 19.42 7.79
N GLU A 80 12.38 19.08 6.61
CA GLU A 80 12.46 19.99 5.47
C GLU A 80 11.19 19.91 4.61
N LEU A 81 10.49 21.05 4.47
CA LEU A 81 9.31 21.26 3.62
C LEU A 81 9.44 22.55 2.80
#